data_AF-A0A5C7V1M6-F1
#
_entry.id   AF-A0A5C7V1M6-F1
#
_cell.length_a   1.000
_cell.length_b   1.000
_cell.length_c   1.000
_cell.angle_alpha   90.00
_cell.angle_beta   90.00
_cell.angle_gamma   90.00
#
_symmetry.space_group_name_H-M   'P 1'
#
loop_
_entity.id
_entity.type
_entity.pdbx_description
1 polymer ?
#
loop_
_entity_poly.entity_id
_entity_poly.type
_entity_poly.pdbx_seq_one_letter_code
_entity_poly.pdbx_strand_id
1 'polypeptide(L)'
;MTKESRKALDALRALALADLDAASDDEIQNELIEAGVDPDALAASIAAGLDELVAATLRQQAASAKMAMRGPSPSKVSRPTLAQIKELVARAFAVEPQLATAFRDGTRQSDADLESLYDDLVLMGKIPPGSDDGR
;
A
#
# COMPACT_ATOMS: atom_id res chain seq x y z
N MET A 1 37.74 -5.58 25.85
CA MET A 1 37.42 -4.24 26.40
C MET A 1 37.07 -4.41 27.87
N THR A 2 37.78 -3.76 28.78
CA THR A 2 37.58 -3.96 30.24
C THR A 2 36.48 -3.03 30.76
N LYS A 3 35.98 -3.32 31.97
CA LYS A 3 34.99 -2.48 32.66
C LYS A 3 35.52 -1.04 32.86
N GLU A 4 36.80 -0.92 33.16
CA GLU A 4 37.49 0.37 33.32
C GLU A 4 37.58 1.13 32.00
N SER A 5 37.89 0.46 30.89
CA SER A 5 37.89 1.12 29.57
C SER A 5 36.52 1.65 29.18
N ARG A 6 35.44 0.92 29.51
CA ARG A 6 34.07 1.37 29.24
C ARG A 6 33.71 2.59 30.09
N LYS A 7 34.02 2.56 31.39
CA LYS A 7 33.79 3.68 32.30
C LYS A 7 34.55 4.94 31.86
N ALA A 8 35.77 4.80 31.36
CA ALA A 8 36.56 5.90 30.84
C ALA A 8 35.94 6.51 29.56
N LEU A 9 35.47 5.67 28.62
CA LEU A 9 34.78 6.14 27.42
C LEU A 9 33.47 6.85 27.73
N ASP A 10 32.69 6.34 28.70
CA ASP A 10 31.45 6.97 29.14
C ASP A 10 31.72 8.35 29.77
N ALA A 11 32.79 8.48 30.57
CA ALA A 11 33.21 9.75 31.14
C ALA A 11 33.68 10.75 30.08
N LEU A 12 34.46 10.29 29.09
CA LEU A 12 34.88 11.12 27.96
C LEU A 12 33.68 11.60 27.14
N ARG A 13 32.70 10.72 26.90
CA ARG A 13 31.48 11.08 26.18
C ARG A 13 30.66 12.11 26.95
N ALA A 14 30.52 11.95 28.26
CA ALA A 14 29.80 12.90 29.10
C ALA A 14 30.48 14.28 29.08
N LEU A 15 31.82 14.31 29.12
CA LEU A 15 32.57 15.56 29.02
C LEU A 15 32.41 16.22 27.65
N ALA A 16 32.52 15.46 26.56
CA ALA A 16 32.35 15.98 25.21
C ALA A 16 30.94 16.54 24.96
N LEU A 17 29.91 15.91 25.53
CA LEU A 17 28.54 16.43 25.45
C LEU A 17 28.38 17.73 26.24
N ALA A 18 28.95 17.81 27.44
CA ALA A 18 28.90 19.03 28.25
C ALA A 18 29.65 20.20 27.59
N ASP A 19 30.73 19.92 26.88
CA ASP A 19 31.49 20.90 26.10
C ASP A 19 30.67 21.41 24.91
N LEU A 20 30.04 20.50 24.16
CA LEU A 20 29.16 20.85 23.05
C LEU A 20 27.94 21.67 23.51
N ASP A 21 27.34 21.33 24.66
CA ASP A 21 26.22 22.09 25.24
C ASP A 21 26.65 23.49 25.73
N ALA A 22 27.93 23.68 26.03
CA ALA A 22 28.49 24.96 26.47
C ALA A 22 28.98 25.84 25.30
N ALA A 23 29.24 25.24 24.14
CA ALA A 23 29.65 25.96 22.94
C ALA A 23 28.50 26.82 22.39
N SER A 24 28.84 28.04 21.96
CA SER A 24 27.90 28.90 21.24
C SER A 24 27.79 28.50 19.77
N ASP A 25 26.68 28.88 19.13
CA ASP A 25 26.46 28.63 17.70
C ASP A 25 27.59 29.18 16.83
N ASP A 26 28.12 30.37 17.17
CA ASP A 26 29.24 31.01 16.47
C ASP A 26 30.54 30.19 16.61
N GLU A 27 30.82 29.63 17.78
CA GLU A 27 31.98 28.76 18.01
C GLU A 27 31.86 27.47 17.19
N ILE A 28 30.69 26.83 17.21
CA ILE A 28 30.43 25.62 16.41
C ILE A 28 30.59 25.91 14.91
N GLN A 29 30.09 27.04 14.44
CA GLN A 29 30.20 27.42 13.03
C GLN A 29 31.66 27.67 12.63
N ASN A 30 32.44 28.34 13.48
CA ASN A 30 33.86 28.59 13.24
C ASN A 30 34.65 27.27 13.20
N GLU A 31 34.38 26.34 14.13
CA GLU A 31 35.03 25.02 14.14
C GLU A 31 34.76 24.23 12.85
N LEU A 32 33.54 24.28 12.32
CA LEU A 32 33.20 23.64 11.04
C LEU A 32 34.01 24.25 9.89
N ILE A 33 34.10 25.58 9.84
CA ILE A 33 34.88 26.30 8.81
C ILE A 33 36.36 25.95 8.93
N GLU A 34 36.92 25.93 10.15
CA GLU A 34 38.31 25.53 10.41
C GLU A 34 38.59 24.08 10.00
N ALA A 35 37.61 23.19 10.16
CA ALA A 35 37.66 21.82 9.67
C ALA A 35 37.49 21.70 8.13
N GLY A 36 37.30 22.80 7.42
CA GLY A 36 37.07 22.83 5.98
C GLY A 36 35.68 22.35 5.56
N VAL A 37 34.72 22.31 6.50
CA VAL A 37 33.33 21.97 6.25
C VAL A 37 32.54 23.25 6.02
N ASP A 38 31.83 23.32 4.90
CA ASP A 38 30.88 24.41 4.63
C ASP A 38 29.57 24.15 5.39
N PRO A 39 29.21 24.98 6.39
CA PRO A 39 28.00 24.79 7.19
C PRO A 39 26.72 24.84 6.34
N ASP A 40 26.68 25.67 5.31
CA ASP A 40 25.51 25.83 4.45
C ASP A 40 25.33 24.58 3.57
N ALA A 41 26.43 24.06 3.02
CA ALA A 41 26.42 22.80 2.27
C ALA A 41 26.00 21.61 3.15
N LEU A 42 26.47 21.56 4.40
CA LEU A 42 26.08 20.53 5.36
C LEU A 42 24.59 20.61 5.68
N ALA A 43 24.07 21.81 5.99
CA ALA A 43 22.65 22.03 6.25
C ALA A 43 21.77 21.62 5.06
N ALA A 44 22.16 22.01 3.83
CA ALA A 44 21.46 21.62 2.61
C ALA A 44 21.42 20.09 2.42
N SER A 45 22.53 19.40 2.72
CA SER A 45 22.60 17.94 2.63
C SER A 45 21.67 17.24 3.62
N ILE A 46 21.57 17.77 4.84
CA ILE A 46 20.68 17.24 5.88
C ILE A 46 19.22 17.44 5.47
N ALA A 47 18.87 18.64 4.99
CA ALA A 47 17.52 18.94 4.53
C ALA A 47 17.09 18.00 3.39
N ALA A 48 17.94 17.82 2.38
CA ALA A 48 17.67 16.90 1.27
C ALA A 48 17.51 15.44 1.74
N GLY A 49 18.31 15.00 2.71
CA GLY A 49 18.19 13.66 3.30
C GLY A 49 16.88 13.46 4.07
N LEU A 50 16.43 14.48 4.81
CA LEU A 50 15.15 14.45 5.52
C LEU A 50 13.97 14.39 4.54
N ASP A 51 14.00 15.19 3.49
CA ASP A 51 12.96 15.20 2.46
C ASP A 51 12.81 13.82 1.80
N GLU A 52 13.94 13.18 1.43
CA GLU A 52 13.91 11.84 0.84
C GLU A 52 13.40 10.79 1.83
N LEU A 53 13.79 10.86 3.10
CA LEU A 53 13.33 9.93 4.14
C LEU A 53 11.83 10.03 4.36
N VAL A 54 11.30 11.27 4.42
CA VAL A 54 9.86 11.52 4.55
C VAL A 54 9.13 10.99 3.32
N ALA A 55 9.62 11.30 2.12
CA ALA A 55 9.02 10.82 0.87
C ALA A 55 9.03 9.29 0.78
N ALA A 56 10.12 8.62 1.20
CA ALA A 56 10.21 7.17 1.24
C ALA A 56 9.19 6.56 2.22
N THR A 57 9.07 7.15 3.42
CA THR A 57 8.12 6.69 4.45
C THR A 57 6.68 6.82 3.97
N LEU A 58 6.32 7.95 3.34
CA LEU A 58 4.99 8.17 2.78
C LEU A 58 4.66 7.18 1.64
N ARG A 59 5.62 6.93 0.74
CA ARG A 59 5.47 5.93 -0.33
C ARG A 59 5.23 4.53 0.25
N GLN A 60 5.98 4.16 1.27
CA GLN A 60 5.81 2.88 1.95
C GLN A 60 4.43 2.75 2.59
N GLN A 61 3.99 3.77 3.33
CA GLN A 61 2.64 3.79 3.92
C GLN A 61 1.55 3.69 2.86
N ALA A 62 1.68 4.42 1.75
CA ALA A 62 0.73 4.34 0.64
C ALA A 62 0.72 2.96 -0.01
N ALA A 63 1.87 2.31 -0.17
CA ALA A 63 1.97 0.95 -0.69
C ALA A 63 1.29 -0.06 0.25
N SER A 64 1.56 0.03 1.56
CA SER A 64 0.91 -0.80 2.57
C SER A 64 -0.60 -0.60 2.62
N ALA A 65 -1.08 0.65 2.53
CA ALA A 65 -2.50 0.97 2.47
C ALA A 65 -3.15 0.38 1.20
N LYS A 66 -2.49 0.49 0.04
CA LYS A 66 -2.96 -0.15 -1.21
C LYS A 66 -3.03 -1.67 -1.08
N MET A 67 -2.08 -2.30 -0.39
CA MET A 67 -2.12 -3.74 -0.14
C MET A 67 -3.26 -4.12 0.81
N ALA A 68 -3.53 -3.33 1.85
CA ALA A 68 -4.66 -3.55 2.75
C ALA A 68 -6.02 -3.32 2.06
N MET A 69 -6.09 -2.40 1.10
CA MET A 69 -7.29 -2.12 0.30
C MET A 69 -7.49 -3.11 -0.86
N ARG A 70 -6.46 -3.89 -1.23
CA ARG A 70 -6.65 -5.06 -2.08
C ARG A 70 -7.42 -6.09 -1.25
N GLY A 71 -8.75 -5.97 -1.28
CA GLY A 71 -9.66 -7.00 -0.82
C GLY A 71 -9.33 -8.35 -1.47
N PRO A 72 -9.86 -9.46 -0.95
CA PRO A 72 -9.59 -10.78 -1.52
C PRO A 72 -9.82 -10.70 -3.03
N SER A 73 -8.75 -10.90 -3.81
CA SER A 73 -8.92 -11.15 -5.23
C SER A 73 -9.90 -12.30 -5.32
N PRO A 74 -10.99 -12.21 -6.12
CA PRO A 74 -11.88 -13.34 -6.29
C PRO A 74 -10.97 -14.52 -6.63
N SER A 75 -11.02 -15.54 -5.76
CA SER A 75 -10.28 -16.77 -5.98
C SER A 75 -10.60 -17.19 -7.41
N LYS A 76 -9.60 -17.72 -8.13
CA LYS A 76 -9.83 -18.34 -9.44
C LYS A 76 -10.71 -19.58 -9.24
N VAL A 77 -11.99 -19.38 -8.90
CA VAL A 77 -13.04 -20.35 -9.12
C VAL A 77 -13.08 -20.47 -10.63
N SER A 78 -12.85 -21.68 -11.14
CA SER A 78 -12.84 -21.98 -12.56
C SER A 78 -14.06 -21.32 -13.20
N ARG A 79 -13.83 -20.30 -14.05
CA ARG A 79 -14.92 -19.53 -14.64
C ARG A 79 -15.79 -20.51 -15.44
N PRO A 80 -17.10 -20.61 -15.15
CA PRO A 80 -17.97 -21.48 -15.93
C PRO A 80 -17.91 -21.09 -17.40
N THR A 81 -18.10 -22.06 -18.28
CA THR A 81 -18.17 -21.81 -19.73
C THR A 81 -19.31 -20.84 -20.03
N LEU A 82 -19.21 -20.11 -21.15
CA LEU A 82 -20.25 -19.15 -21.58
C LEU A 82 -21.67 -19.78 -21.65
N ALA A 83 -21.77 -21.06 -21.98
CA ALA A 83 -23.03 -21.80 -21.97
C ALA A 83 -23.62 -21.93 -20.55
N GLN A 84 -22.77 -22.24 -19.56
CA GLN A 84 -23.15 -22.32 -18.15
C GLN A 84 -23.51 -20.94 -17.58
N ILE A 85 -22.79 -19.90 -17.98
CA ILE A 85 -23.11 -18.51 -17.62
C ILE A 85 -24.53 -18.14 -18.08
N LYS A 86 -24.87 -18.44 -19.34
CA LYS A 86 -26.22 -18.19 -19.90
C LYS A 86 -27.31 -18.91 -19.10
N GLU A 87 -27.06 -20.16 -18.69
CA GLU A 87 -28.01 -20.93 -17.89
C GLU A 87 -28.18 -20.37 -16.47
N LEU A 88 -27.07 -20.02 -15.81
CA LEU A 88 -27.08 -19.45 -14.45
C LEU A 88 -27.79 -18.09 -14.41
N VAL A 89 -27.54 -17.24 -15.40
CA VAL A 89 -28.24 -15.95 -15.56
C VAL A 89 -29.74 -16.18 -15.80
N ALA A 90 -30.12 -17.12 -16.67
CA ALA A 90 -31.52 -17.45 -16.91
C ALA A 90 -32.21 -17.98 -15.64
N ARG A 91 -31.51 -18.79 -14.84
CA ARG A 91 -32.00 -19.31 -13.56
C ARG A 91 -32.17 -18.19 -12.54
N ALA A 92 -31.22 -17.27 -12.44
CA ALA A 92 -31.32 -16.08 -11.58
C ALA A 92 -32.51 -15.19 -11.96
N PHE A 93 -32.76 -15.00 -13.26
CA PHE A 93 -33.93 -14.27 -13.75
C PHE A 93 -35.26 -14.99 -13.51
N ALA A 94 -35.26 -16.32 -13.49
CA ALA A 94 -36.45 -17.09 -13.12
C ALA A 94 -36.79 -16.95 -11.63
N VAL A 95 -35.78 -16.85 -10.77
CA VAL A 95 -35.95 -16.66 -9.31
C VAL A 95 -36.33 -15.21 -8.99
N GLU A 96 -35.71 -14.23 -9.65
CA GLU A 96 -35.98 -12.80 -9.48
C GLU A 96 -36.26 -12.13 -10.83
N PRO A 97 -37.51 -12.14 -11.31
CA PRO A 97 -37.91 -11.56 -12.61
C PRO A 97 -37.63 -10.05 -12.73
N GLN A 98 -37.46 -9.36 -11.59
CA GLN A 98 -37.13 -7.94 -11.52
C GLN A 98 -35.73 -7.65 -12.08
N LEU A 99 -34.78 -8.58 -11.91
CA LEU A 99 -33.43 -8.50 -12.49
C LEU A 99 -33.46 -8.56 -14.02
N ALA A 100 -34.41 -9.33 -14.58
CA ALA A 100 -34.59 -9.45 -16.02
C ALA A 100 -35.18 -8.19 -16.66
N THR A 101 -35.83 -7.32 -15.88
CA THR A 101 -36.49 -6.12 -16.41
C THR A 101 -35.47 -5.06 -16.79
N ALA A 102 -34.43 -4.87 -15.96
CA ALA A 102 -33.28 -4.03 -16.28
C ALA A 102 -32.41 -4.61 -17.41
N PHE A 103 -32.47 -5.91 -17.62
CA PHE A 103 -31.69 -6.63 -18.63
C PHE A 103 -32.31 -6.58 -20.05
N ARG A 104 -33.63 -6.46 -20.15
CA ARG A 104 -34.38 -6.60 -21.42
C ARG A 104 -34.42 -5.34 -22.28
N ASP A 105 -34.08 -4.17 -21.73
CA ASP A 105 -34.21 -2.89 -22.44
C ASP A 105 -33.02 -2.55 -23.36
N GLY A 106 -32.01 -3.43 -23.47
CA GLY A 106 -30.85 -3.27 -24.35
C GLY A 106 -30.77 -4.34 -25.42
N THR A 107 -30.50 -3.93 -26.65
CA THR A 107 -30.13 -4.71 -27.84
C THR A 107 -29.28 -5.97 -27.58
N ARG A 108 -29.43 -6.99 -28.45
CA ARG A 108 -28.66 -8.25 -28.53
C ARG A 108 -27.28 -8.13 -27.86
N GLN A 109 -27.18 -8.65 -26.65
CA GLN A 109 -25.96 -8.58 -25.86
C GLN A 109 -24.86 -9.46 -26.46
N SER A 110 -23.64 -8.96 -26.42
CA SER A 110 -22.44 -9.71 -26.79
C SER A 110 -22.08 -10.69 -25.69
N ASP A 111 -21.26 -11.69 -26.02
CA ASP A 111 -20.81 -12.68 -25.03
C ASP A 111 -20.02 -12.02 -23.86
N ALA A 112 -19.38 -10.87 -24.11
CA ALA A 112 -18.69 -10.08 -23.08
C ALA A 112 -19.66 -9.40 -22.09
N ASP A 113 -20.83 -8.96 -22.56
CA ASP A 113 -21.85 -8.34 -21.71
C ASP A 113 -22.46 -9.38 -20.74
N LEU A 114 -22.65 -10.61 -21.22
CA LEU A 114 -23.14 -11.73 -20.41
C LEU A 114 -22.15 -12.16 -19.33
N GLU A 115 -20.86 -12.12 -19.67
CA GLU A 115 -19.78 -12.39 -18.72
C GLU A 115 -19.70 -11.32 -17.62
N SER A 116 -19.79 -10.04 -17.98
CA SER A 116 -19.83 -8.94 -17.01
C SER A 116 -21.03 -9.04 -16.07
N LEU A 117 -22.21 -9.38 -16.61
CA LEU A 117 -23.41 -9.53 -15.80
C LEU A 117 -23.30 -10.71 -14.82
N TYR A 118 -22.70 -11.82 -15.24
CA TYR A 118 -22.46 -12.95 -14.35
C TYR A 118 -21.61 -12.53 -13.14
N ASP A 119 -20.54 -11.77 -13.40
CA ASP A 119 -19.66 -11.27 -12.33
C ASP A 119 -20.43 -10.35 -11.36
N ASP A 120 -21.32 -9.48 -11.88
CA ASP A 120 -22.20 -8.64 -11.07
C ASP A 120 -23.20 -9.45 -10.23
N LEU A 121 -23.81 -10.50 -10.80
CA LEU A 121 -24.77 -11.37 -10.10
C LEU A 121 -24.11 -12.23 -9.01
N VAL A 122 -22.88 -12.68 -9.23
CA VAL A 122 -22.06 -13.36 -8.21
C VAL A 122 -21.70 -12.39 -7.10
N LEU A 123 -21.30 -11.15 -7.42
CA LEU A 123 -20.96 -10.11 -6.45
C LEU A 123 -22.18 -9.71 -5.59
N MET A 124 -23.38 -9.70 -6.18
CA MET A 124 -24.63 -9.48 -5.47
C MET A 124 -25.11 -10.69 -4.66
N GLY A 125 -24.38 -11.82 -4.69
CA GLY A 125 -24.73 -13.06 -3.98
C GLY A 125 -25.98 -13.76 -4.54
N LYS A 126 -26.42 -13.38 -5.75
CA LYS A 126 -27.60 -13.95 -6.43
C LYS A 126 -27.28 -15.24 -7.15
N ILE A 127 -26.02 -15.43 -7.53
CA ILE A 127 -25.48 -16.70 -8.01
C ILE A 127 -24.42 -17.17 -7.00
N PRO A 128 -24.57 -18.36 -6.39
CA PRO A 128 -23.58 -18.87 -5.45
C PRO A 128 -22.25 -19.16 -6.18
N PRO A 129 -21.10 -18.67 -5.66
CA PRO A 129 -19.80 -18.90 -6.27
C PRO A 129 -19.41 -20.37 -6.10
N GLY A 130 -19.55 -21.15 -7.18
CA GLY A 130 -19.14 -22.57 -7.20
C GLY A 130 -20.27 -23.59 -7.27
N SER A 131 -21.36 -23.31 -7.99
CA SER A 131 -22.25 -24.40 -8.45
C SER A 131 -21.58 -25.17 -9.59
N ASP A 132 -20.49 -25.87 -9.26
CA ASP A 132 -20.05 -27.05 -9.97
C ASP A 132 -21.09 -28.14 -9.64
N ASP A 133 -22.22 -28.12 -10.34
CA ASP A 133 -23.12 -29.28 -10.38
C ASP A 133 -22.40 -30.35 -11.21
N GLY A 134 -21.49 -31.06 -10.56
CA GLY A 134 -20.99 -32.33 -11.04
C GLY A 134 -22.14 -33.32 -11.11
N ARG A 135 -22.74 -33.47 -12.29
CA ARG A 135 -23.37 -34.70 -12.79
C ARG A 135 -23.67 -34.64 -14.28
#